data_AF-A0A914S984-F1
#
_entry.id   AF-A0A914S984-F1
#
_cell.length_a   1.000
_cell.length_b   1.000
_cell.length_c   1.000
_cell.angle_alpha   90.00
_cell.angle_beta   90.00
_cell.angle_gamma   90.00
#
_symmetry.space_group_name_H-M   'P 1'
#
loop_
_entity.id
_entity.type
_entity.pdbx_description
1 polymer ?
#
loop_
_entity_poly.entity_id
_entity_poly.type
_entity_poly.pdbx_seq_one_letter_code
_entity_poly.pdbx_strand_id
1 'polypeptide(L)'
;MTLKPTLAIRYSIEVLRRVIDSTFQSKKSTIETWPHLQGFIKQSNLLDQVKLFNVYSIDQSRLNMLKHYTENREMRIAKLETESKLAAVICKWVLAAIDVAEANLSVSEEQASVKKTWEKLHQEREKLILLQKEKDKLEKSVAALKHNVEALEQKITKIKRTINYRQRGSKIVDGLSSLEPRWSQQIQTLNHLMNNLIGNSIYDAAFQTFLLDAPPEIRQSLCVKWGTILLRASMGYEQRYCTPKNLLLNKLRTVDSREPYPLVYDKTNTLINASSTIAEKHITLRIPDSNGWLNQNFLNEVQRSSHSDSTL
;
A
#
# COMPACT_ATOMS: atom_id res chain seq x y z
N MET A 1 -43.74 -98.60 -36.11
CA MET A 1 -43.30 -97.35 -36.74
C MET A 1 -43.30 -96.25 -35.70
N THR A 2 -42.14 -95.89 -35.16
CA THR A 2 -42.01 -94.81 -34.16
C THR A 2 -42.16 -93.48 -34.89
N LEU A 3 -43.32 -92.82 -34.72
CA LEU A 3 -43.57 -91.51 -35.33
C LEU A 3 -42.48 -90.52 -34.88
N LYS A 4 -41.77 -90.00 -35.88
CA LYS A 4 -40.76 -88.95 -35.73
C LYS A 4 -41.49 -87.70 -35.20
N PRO A 5 -41.20 -87.20 -33.98
CA PRO A 5 -41.87 -86.00 -33.46
C PRO A 5 -41.59 -84.79 -34.33
N THR A 6 -42.49 -83.80 -34.29
CA THR A 6 -42.41 -82.56 -35.03
C THR A 6 -41.12 -81.80 -34.75
N LEU A 7 -40.70 -80.98 -35.72
CA LEU A 7 -39.48 -80.21 -35.67
C LEU A 7 -39.41 -79.29 -34.44
N ALA A 8 -40.53 -78.65 -34.10
CA ALA A 8 -40.67 -77.75 -32.94
C ALA A 8 -40.36 -78.45 -31.60
N ILE A 9 -40.84 -79.68 -31.41
CA ILE A 9 -40.60 -80.45 -30.16
C ILE A 9 -39.12 -80.78 -30.02
N ARG A 10 -38.47 -81.22 -31.11
CA ARG A 10 -37.02 -81.53 -31.10
C ARG A 10 -36.21 -80.30 -30.76
N TYR A 11 -36.59 -79.17 -31.36
CA TYR A 11 -35.91 -77.90 -31.20
C TYR A 11 -36.02 -77.39 -29.75
N SER A 12 -37.19 -77.45 -29.12
CA SER A 12 -37.36 -77.07 -27.70
C SER A 12 -36.48 -77.89 -26.73
N ILE A 13 -36.30 -79.18 -27.00
CA ILE A 13 -35.49 -80.09 -26.18
C ILE A 13 -34.00 -79.86 -26.42
N GLU A 14 -33.61 -79.55 -27.65
CA GLU A 14 -32.24 -79.17 -27.98
C GLU A 14 -31.83 -77.86 -27.30
N VAL A 15 -32.72 -76.86 -27.27
CA VAL A 15 -32.48 -75.62 -26.55
C VAL A 15 -32.39 -75.87 -25.04
N LEU A 16 -33.29 -76.69 -24.47
CA LEU A 16 -33.22 -77.10 -23.06
C LEU A 16 -31.87 -77.75 -22.73
N ARG A 17 -31.41 -78.66 -23.59
CA ARG A 17 -30.13 -79.35 -23.42
C ARG A 17 -28.95 -78.37 -23.42
N ARG A 18 -28.96 -77.35 -24.28
CA ARG A 18 -27.91 -76.32 -24.33
C ARG A 18 -27.91 -75.36 -23.13
N VAL A 19 -29.07 -75.17 -22.50
CA VAL A 19 -29.17 -74.38 -21.26
C VAL A 19 -28.52 -75.16 -20.11
N ILE A 20 -28.81 -76.46 -20.00
CA ILE A 20 -28.34 -77.32 -18.89
C ILE A 20 -26.89 -77.80 -19.08
N ASP A 21 -26.54 -78.31 -20.27
CA ASP A 21 -25.20 -78.80 -20.59
C ASP A 21 -24.34 -77.67 -21.18
N SER A 22 -23.44 -77.11 -20.36
CA SER A 22 -22.52 -76.04 -20.77
C SER A 22 -21.46 -76.47 -21.80
N THR A 23 -21.22 -77.77 -21.94
CA THR A 23 -20.21 -78.37 -22.83
C THR A 23 -20.75 -78.74 -24.22
N PHE A 24 -22.06 -78.66 -24.42
CA PHE A 24 -22.70 -79.10 -25.67
C PHE A 24 -22.73 -77.97 -26.72
N GLN A 25 -21.87 -78.10 -27.74
CA GLN A 25 -21.86 -77.23 -28.93
C GLN A 25 -22.28 -78.03 -30.17
N SER A 26 -23.32 -77.60 -30.87
CA SER A 26 -23.75 -78.29 -32.09
C SER A 26 -22.74 -78.10 -33.22
N LYS A 27 -22.35 -79.21 -33.87
CA LYS A 27 -21.68 -79.14 -35.17
C LYS A 27 -22.75 -78.87 -36.25
N LYS A 28 -22.75 -77.66 -36.83
CA LYS A 28 -23.48 -77.22 -38.04
C LYS A 28 -24.95 -77.69 -38.19
N SER A 29 -25.89 -76.76 -37.95
CA SER A 29 -27.20 -76.60 -38.61
C SER A 29 -28.00 -77.85 -39.04
N THR A 30 -27.90 -78.93 -38.29
CA THR A 30 -28.67 -80.15 -38.54
C THR A 30 -29.20 -80.55 -37.19
N ILE A 31 -30.52 -80.45 -36.99
CA ILE A 31 -31.20 -80.94 -35.80
C ILE A 31 -30.68 -82.34 -35.52
N GLU A 32 -29.89 -82.50 -34.46
CA GLU A 32 -29.20 -83.76 -34.19
C GLU A 32 -30.22 -84.89 -34.07
N THR A 33 -29.82 -86.05 -34.58
CA THR A 33 -30.65 -87.23 -34.74
C THR A 33 -31.44 -87.52 -33.46
N TRP A 34 -32.77 -87.62 -33.58
CA TRP A 34 -33.74 -87.93 -32.50
C TRP A 34 -33.28 -88.95 -31.45
N PRO A 35 -32.51 -90.02 -31.77
CA PRO A 35 -31.96 -90.93 -30.77
C PRO A 35 -31.13 -90.26 -29.67
N HIS A 36 -30.37 -89.20 -29.98
CA HIS A 36 -29.55 -88.49 -28.98
C HIS A 36 -30.41 -87.63 -28.05
N LEU A 37 -31.42 -86.94 -28.58
CA LEU A 37 -32.39 -86.19 -27.78
C LEU A 37 -33.23 -87.13 -26.91
N GLN A 38 -33.60 -88.30 -27.44
CA GLN A 38 -34.32 -89.32 -26.70
C GLN A 38 -33.47 -89.92 -25.56
N GLY A 39 -32.16 -90.06 -25.76
CA GLY A 39 -31.22 -90.45 -24.72
C GLY A 39 -31.11 -89.42 -23.59
N PHE A 40 -31.09 -88.13 -23.94
CA PHE A 40 -31.10 -87.03 -22.98
C PHE A 40 -32.38 -87.02 -22.14
N ILE A 41 -33.57 -87.07 -22.77
CA ILE A 41 -34.87 -87.08 -22.06
C ILE A 41 -35.00 -88.26 -21.08
N LYS A 42 -34.40 -89.42 -21.42
CA LYS A 42 -34.47 -90.64 -20.60
C LYS A 42 -33.55 -90.64 -19.39
N GLN A 43 -32.71 -89.62 -19.21
CA GLN A 43 -31.85 -89.50 -18.03
C GLN A 43 -32.72 -89.25 -16.79
N SER A 44 -32.57 -90.08 -15.74
CA SER A 44 -33.34 -89.95 -14.49
C SER A 44 -33.12 -88.62 -13.77
N ASN A 45 -31.98 -87.98 -14.00
CA ASN A 45 -31.53 -86.79 -13.26
C ASN A 45 -31.87 -85.46 -13.96
N LEU A 46 -32.48 -85.50 -15.14
CA LEU A 46 -32.76 -84.30 -15.96
C LEU A 46 -33.69 -83.33 -15.19
N LEU A 47 -34.68 -83.86 -14.50
CA LEU A 47 -35.67 -83.06 -13.78
C LEU A 47 -35.06 -82.37 -12.55
N ASP A 48 -34.11 -83.03 -11.87
CA ASP A 48 -33.36 -82.45 -10.76
C ASP A 48 -32.36 -81.41 -11.27
N GLN A 49 -31.73 -81.64 -12.42
CA GLN A 49 -30.87 -80.67 -13.09
C GLN A 49 -31.62 -79.40 -13.49
N VAL A 50 -32.86 -79.50 -14.01
CA VAL A 50 -33.70 -78.34 -14.34
C VAL A 50 -34.11 -77.57 -13.10
N LYS A 51 -34.52 -78.27 -12.02
CA LYS A 51 -34.98 -77.63 -10.79
C LYS A 51 -33.86 -76.91 -10.04
N LEU A 52 -32.68 -77.51 -9.98
CA LEU A 52 -31.50 -76.95 -9.31
C LEU A 52 -30.68 -76.04 -10.24
N PHE A 53 -31.14 -75.83 -11.49
CA PHE A 53 -30.41 -75.03 -12.46
C PHE A 53 -30.31 -73.58 -11.98
N ASN A 54 -29.08 -73.13 -11.80
CA ASN A 54 -28.82 -71.74 -11.47
C ASN A 54 -28.87 -70.89 -12.75
N VAL A 55 -29.98 -70.17 -12.93
CA VAL A 55 -30.21 -69.24 -14.06
C VAL A 55 -29.13 -68.15 -14.13
N TYR A 56 -28.46 -67.83 -13.00
CA TYR A 56 -27.39 -66.84 -12.94
C TYR A 56 -26.02 -67.32 -13.47
N SER A 57 -25.88 -68.61 -13.82
CA SER A 57 -24.62 -69.19 -14.32
C SER A 57 -24.45 -69.11 -15.85
N ILE A 58 -25.39 -68.46 -16.56
CA ILE A 58 -25.36 -68.34 -18.03
C ILE A 58 -24.46 -67.17 -18.43
N ASP A 59 -23.34 -67.46 -19.11
CA ASP A 59 -22.43 -66.45 -19.66
C ASP A 59 -23.03 -65.65 -20.83
N GLN A 60 -22.56 -64.41 -21.05
CA GLN A 60 -22.99 -63.52 -22.15
C GLN A 60 -22.93 -64.20 -23.53
N SER A 61 -21.86 -64.96 -23.78
CA SER A 61 -21.67 -65.69 -25.04
C SER A 61 -22.72 -66.78 -25.25
N ARG A 62 -23.14 -67.46 -24.17
CA ARG A 62 -24.19 -68.48 -24.22
C ARG A 62 -25.57 -67.85 -24.38
N LEU A 63 -25.81 -66.72 -23.73
CA LEU A 63 -27.05 -65.96 -23.84
C LEU A 63 -27.27 -65.43 -25.27
N ASN A 64 -26.25 -64.88 -25.91
CA ASN A 64 -26.33 -64.44 -27.32
C ASN A 64 -26.60 -65.62 -28.27
N MET A 65 -25.98 -66.77 -28.02
CA MET A 65 -26.27 -67.97 -28.79
C MET A 65 -27.72 -68.43 -28.58
N LEU A 66 -28.23 -68.43 -27.35
CA LEU A 66 -29.60 -68.83 -27.04
C LEU A 66 -30.67 -67.87 -27.60
N LYS A 67 -30.38 -66.56 -27.67
CA LYS A 67 -31.25 -65.54 -28.30
C LYS A 67 -31.54 -65.83 -29.78
N HIS A 68 -30.55 -66.30 -30.54
CA HIS A 68 -30.80 -66.72 -31.92
C HIS A 68 -31.81 -67.86 -32.05
N TYR A 69 -31.99 -68.68 -30.99
CA TYR A 69 -32.96 -69.77 -30.99
C TYR A 69 -34.36 -69.32 -30.57
N THR A 70 -34.49 -68.24 -29.78
CA THR A 70 -35.78 -67.69 -29.34
C THR A 70 -36.49 -66.88 -30.44
N GLU A 71 -35.73 -66.29 -31.37
CA GLU A 71 -36.26 -65.56 -32.53
C GLU A 71 -36.88 -66.46 -33.62
N ASN A 72 -36.65 -67.78 -33.56
CA ASN A 72 -37.16 -68.71 -34.57
C ASN A 72 -38.68 -68.96 -34.44
N ARG A 73 -39.39 -68.88 -35.57
CA ARG A 73 -40.86 -69.02 -35.68
C ARG A 73 -41.43 -70.36 -35.18
N GLU A 74 -40.58 -71.35 -34.96
CA GLU A 74 -40.92 -72.70 -34.48
C GLU A 74 -41.05 -72.79 -32.96
N MET A 75 -40.54 -71.80 -32.21
CA MET A 75 -40.58 -71.72 -30.73
C MET A 75 -41.78 -70.93 -30.18
N ARG A 76 -42.90 -70.86 -30.92
CA ARG A 76 -44.11 -70.20 -30.41
C ARG A 76 -44.87 -71.16 -29.50
N ILE A 77 -45.02 -70.77 -28.23
CA ILE A 77 -45.70 -71.55 -27.18
C ILE A 77 -47.10 -72.03 -27.66
N ALA A 78 -47.87 -71.17 -28.33
CA ALA A 78 -49.21 -71.50 -28.85
C ALA A 78 -49.22 -72.63 -29.90
N LYS A 79 -48.14 -72.83 -30.67
CA LYS A 79 -48.02 -73.94 -31.63
C LYS A 79 -47.55 -75.24 -30.96
N LEU A 80 -46.70 -75.11 -29.94
CA LEU A 80 -46.24 -76.25 -29.17
C LEU A 80 -47.34 -76.80 -28.25
N GLU A 81 -48.23 -75.96 -27.71
CA GLU A 81 -49.34 -76.39 -26.86
C GLU A 81 -50.36 -77.27 -27.60
N THR A 82 -50.59 -77.01 -28.89
CA THR A 82 -51.48 -77.84 -29.73
C THR A 82 -50.90 -79.22 -30.02
N GLU A 83 -49.57 -79.37 -30.00
CA GLU A 83 -48.89 -80.63 -30.30
C GLU A 83 -48.47 -81.40 -29.04
N SER A 84 -48.01 -80.71 -28.00
CA SER A 84 -47.57 -81.29 -26.72
C SER A 84 -47.54 -80.25 -25.60
N LYS A 85 -48.41 -80.45 -24.60
CA LYS A 85 -48.47 -79.62 -23.38
C LYS A 85 -47.13 -79.58 -22.62
N LEU A 86 -46.41 -80.71 -22.58
CA LEU A 86 -45.15 -80.82 -21.84
C LEU A 86 -44.02 -80.05 -22.54
N ALA A 87 -43.95 -80.13 -23.88
CA ALA A 87 -42.97 -79.37 -24.67
C ALA A 87 -43.21 -77.86 -24.56
N ALA A 88 -44.47 -77.42 -24.48
CA ALA A 88 -44.80 -76.02 -24.23
C ALA A 88 -44.33 -75.50 -22.86
N VAL A 89 -44.48 -76.30 -21.79
CA VAL A 89 -44.01 -75.95 -20.44
C VAL A 89 -42.48 -75.84 -20.41
N ILE A 90 -41.77 -76.77 -21.05
CA ILE A 90 -40.30 -76.73 -21.19
C ILE A 90 -39.88 -75.46 -21.95
N CYS A 91 -40.51 -75.18 -23.08
CA CYS A 91 -40.21 -73.99 -23.87
C CYS A 91 -40.45 -72.69 -23.08
N LYS A 92 -41.53 -72.64 -22.29
CA LYS A 92 -41.84 -71.50 -21.41
C LYS A 92 -40.79 -71.30 -20.32
N TRP A 93 -40.31 -72.40 -19.72
CA TRP A 93 -39.23 -72.34 -18.72
C TRP A 93 -37.92 -71.84 -19.32
N VAL A 94 -37.55 -72.34 -20.50
CA VAL A 94 -36.34 -71.92 -21.22
C VAL A 94 -36.38 -70.43 -21.55
N LEU A 95 -37.51 -69.92 -22.07
CA LEU A 95 -37.68 -68.50 -22.37
C LEU A 95 -37.56 -67.64 -21.11
N ALA A 96 -38.26 -68.01 -20.03
CA ALA A 96 -38.17 -67.29 -18.77
C ALA A 96 -36.76 -67.32 -18.16
N ALA A 97 -36.02 -68.43 -18.30
CA ALA A 97 -34.64 -68.53 -17.84
C ALA A 97 -33.71 -67.59 -18.63
N ILE A 98 -33.92 -67.44 -19.94
CA ILE A 98 -33.15 -66.52 -20.79
C ILE A 98 -33.46 -65.06 -20.40
N ASP A 99 -34.73 -64.71 -20.23
CA ASP A 99 -35.15 -63.35 -19.85
C ASP A 99 -34.60 -62.94 -18.48
N VAL A 100 -34.64 -63.85 -17.50
CA VAL A 100 -34.08 -63.62 -16.15
C VAL A 100 -32.55 -63.50 -16.18
N ALA A 101 -31.87 -64.31 -16.99
CA ALA A 101 -30.42 -64.20 -17.16
C ALA A 101 -30.01 -62.86 -17.80
N GLU A 102 -30.76 -62.38 -18.78
CA GLU A 102 -30.54 -61.07 -19.41
C GLU A 102 -30.74 -59.92 -18.42
N ALA A 103 -31.85 -59.94 -17.68
CA ALA A 103 -32.12 -58.94 -16.64
C ALA A 103 -31.01 -58.94 -15.58
N ASN A 104 -30.51 -60.11 -15.18
CA ASN A 104 -29.43 -60.22 -14.19
C ASN A 104 -28.10 -59.64 -14.69
N LEU A 105 -27.75 -59.85 -15.97
CA LEU A 105 -26.54 -59.26 -16.55
C LEU A 105 -26.65 -57.72 -16.58
N SER A 106 -27.79 -57.19 -17.03
CA SER A 106 -28.05 -55.74 -17.02
C SER A 106 -27.94 -55.15 -15.61
N VAL A 107 -28.58 -55.79 -14.63
CA VAL A 107 -28.54 -55.36 -13.22
C VAL A 107 -27.12 -55.46 -12.65
N SER A 108 -26.35 -56.49 -13.01
CA SER A 108 -24.96 -56.66 -12.56
C SER A 108 -24.05 -55.56 -13.13
N GLU A 109 -24.20 -55.23 -14.41
CA GLU A 109 -23.47 -54.15 -15.07
C GLU A 109 -23.81 -52.79 -14.45
N GLU A 110 -25.10 -52.51 -14.21
CA GLU A 110 -25.55 -51.29 -13.54
C GLU A 110 -25.00 -51.21 -12.11
N GLN A 111 -25.09 -52.29 -11.32
CA GLN A 111 -24.53 -52.32 -9.97
C GLN A 111 -23.01 -52.10 -9.96
N ALA A 112 -22.29 -52.66 -10.92
CA ALA A 112 -20.85 -52.43 -11.07
C ALA A 112 -20.54 -50.96 -11.44
N SER A 113 -21.36 -50.35 -12.30
CA SER A 113 -21.23 -48.93 -12.66
C SER A 113 -21.49 -48.01 -11.47
N VAL A 114 -22.55 -48.29 -10.69
CA VAL A 114 -22.93 -47.54 -9.50
C VAL A 114 -21.83 -47.62 -8.45
N LYS A 115 -21.28 -48.82 -8.19
CA LYS A 115 -20.13 -48.99 -7.27
C LYS A 115 -18.93 -48.15 -7.69
N LYS A 116 -18.54 -48.21 -8.97
CA LYS A 116 -17.43 -47.39 -9.51
C LYS A 116 -17.68 -45.88 -9.36
N THR A 117 -18.91 -45.41 -9.61
CA THR A 117 -19.25 -44.00 -9.44
C THR A 117 -19.23 -43.57 -7.98
N TRP A 118 -19.69 -44.43 -7.07
CA TRP A 118 -19.64 -44.17 -5.63
C TRP A 118 -18.22 -44.10 -5.12
N GLU A 119 -17.35 -45.03 -5.52
CA GLU A 119 -15.93 -45.00 -5.17
C GLU A 119 -15.25 -43.71 -5.66
N LYS A 120 -15.50 -43.30 -6.91
CA LYS A 120 -14.99 -42.01 -7.44
C LYS A 120 -15.53 -40.82 -6.66
N LEU A 121 -16.82 -40.80 -6.34
CA LEU A 121 -17.44 -39.73 -5.57
C LEU A 121 -16.83 -39.62 -4.16
N HIS A 122 -16.57 -40.75 -3.50
CA HIS A 122 -15.88 -40.77 -2.21
C HIS A 122 -14.45 -40.21 -2.32
N GLN A 123 -13.67 -40.63 -3.31
CA GLN A 123 -12.33 -40.12 -3.53
C GLN A 123 -12.31 -38.60 -3.81
N GLU A 124 -13.23 -38.11 -4.64
CA GLU A 124 -13.32 -36.67 -4.94
C GLU A 124 -13.79 -35.86 -3.72
N ARG A 125 -14.68 -36.40 -2.88
CA ARG A 125 -15.07 -35.76 -1.62
C ARG A 125 -13.90 -35.65 -0.65
N GLU A 126 -13.09 -36.70 -0.52
CA GLU A 126 -11.88 -36.66 0.33
C GLU A 126 -10.88 -35.62 -0.16
N LYS A 127 -10.62 -35.56 -1.47
CA LYS A 127 -9.78 -34.52 -2.08
C LYS A 127 -10.32 -33.11 -1.83
N LEU A 128 -11.63 -32.91 -1.98
CA LEU A 128 -12.27 -31.62 -1.69
C LEU A 128 -12.07 -31.18 -0.24
N ILE A 129 -12.23 -32.09 0.72
CA ILE A 129 -12.01 -31.79 2.14
C ILE A 129 -10.55 -31.38 2.40
N LEU A 130 -9.58 -32.05 1.75
CA LEU A 130 -8.17 -31.71 1.86
C LEU A 130 -7.87 -30.32 1.28
N LEU A 131 -8.34 -30.06 0.06
CA LEU A 131 -8.17 -28.76 -0.60
C LEU A 131 -8.82 -27.62 0.19
N GLN A 132 -9.99 -27.87 0.78
CA GLN A 132 -10.67 -26.86 1.59
C GLN A 132 -9.90 -26.55 2.89
N LYS A 133 -9.31 -27.57 3.54
CA LYS A 133 -8.40 -27.37 4.68
C LYS A 133 -7.14 -26.59 4.29
N GLU A 134 -6.58 -26.83 3.11
CA GLU A 134 -5.43 -26.07 2.61
C GLU A 134 -5.79 -24.62 2.30
N LYS A 135 -6.94 -24.39 1.67
CA LYS A 135 -7.48 -23.06 1.43
C LYS A 135 -7.63 -22.28 2.74
N ASP A 136 -8.25 -22.87 3.76
CA ASP A 136 -8.44 -22.21 5.06
C ASP A 136 -7.11 -21.86 5.73
N LYS A 137 -6.09 -22.73 5.60
CA LYS A 137 -4.73 -22.45 6.09
C LYS A 137 -4.08 -21.28 5.35
N LEU A 138 -4.20 -21.26 4.02
CA LEU A 138 -3.70 -20.18 3.18
C LEU A 138 -4.40 -18.84 3.51
N GLU A 139 -5.71 -18.83 3.66
CA GLU A 139 -6.47 -17.62 4.02
C GLU A 139 -6.04 -17.06 5.39
N LYS A 140 -5.83 -17.92 6.39
CA LYS A 140 -5.29 -17.51 7.70
C LYS A 140 -3.89 -16.93 7.59
N SER A 141 -3.02 -17.55 6.79
CA SER A 141 -1.66 -17.06 6.55
C SER A 141 -1.67 -15.68 5.86
N VAL A 142 -2.51 -15.52 4.84
CA VAL A 142 -2.68 -14.24 4.14
C VAL A 142 -3.23 -13.16 5.08
N ALA A 143 -4.19 -13.47 5.94
CA ALA A 143 -4.71 -12.52 6.92
C ALA A 143 -3.63 -12.09 7.92
N ALA A 144 -2.82 -13.04 8.42
CA ALA A 144 -1.71 -12.73 9.31
C ALA A 144 -0.63 -11.87 8.63
N LEU A 145 -0.30 -12.17 7.38
CA LEU A 145 0.64 -11.39 6.58
C LEU A 145 0.12 -9.96 6.34
N LYS A 146 -1.16 -9.79 6.01
CA LYS A 146 -1.77 -8.45 5.85
C LYS A 146 -1.66 -7.63 7.12
N HIS A 147 -2.01 -8.20 8.27
CA HIS A 147 -1.88 -7.52 9.56
C HIS A 147 -0.42 -7.13 9.86
N ASN A 148 0.54 -8.01 9.55
CA ASN A 148 1.96 -7.70 9.73
C ASN A 148 2.44 -6.56 8.82
N VAL A 149 1.98 -6.52 7.57
CA VAL A 149 2.29 -5.42 6.64
C VAL A 149 1.74 -4.10 7.16
N GLU A 150 0.46 -4.05 7.56
CA GLU A 150 -0.15 -2.85 8.13
C GLU A 150 0.60 -2.35 9.38
N ALA A 151 0.99 -3.25 10.27
CA ALA A 151 1.78 -2.91 11.45
C ALA A 151 3.18 -2.37 11.10
N LEU A 152 3.83 -2.91 10.07
CA LEU A 152 5.12 -2.43 9.57
C LEU A 152 5.00 -1.06 8.90
N GLU A 153 3.95 -0.83 8.11
CA GLU A 153 3.67 0.47 7.50
C GLU A 153 3.46 1.56 8.57
N GLN A 154 2.71 1.26 9.62
CA GLN A 154 2.55 2.18 10.76
C GLN A 154 3.90 2.48 11.45
N LYS A 155 4.77 1.48 11.63
CA LYS A 155 6.12 1.70 12.17
C LYS A 155 6.96 2.58 11.24
N ILE A 156 6.93 2.34 9.94
CA ILE A 156 7.66 3.12 8.93
C ILE A 156 7.19 4.58 8.94
N THR A 157 5.88 4.83 8.97
CA THR A 157 5.35 6.21 9.02
C THR A 157 5.78 6.93 10.30
N LYS A 158 5.78 6.25 11.45
CA LYS A 158 6.28 6.81 12.72
C LYS A 158 7.76 7.14 12.64
N ILE A 159 8.59 6.25 12.09
CA ILE A 159 10.03 6.48 11.91
C ILE A 159 10.28 7.67 10.97
N LYS A 160 9.57 7.73 9.83
CA LYS A 160 9.67 8.86 8.87
C LYS A 160 9.34 10.19 9.55
N ARG A 161 8.29 10.25 10.37
CA ARG A 161 7.94 11.46 11.14
C ARG A 161 9.06 11.85 12.11
N THR A 162 9.63 10.90 12.84
CA THR A 162 10.75 11.16 13.76
C THR A 162 12.00 11.67 13.03
N ILE A 163 12.34 11.08 11.88
CA ILE A 163 13.47 11.53 11.05
C ILE A 163 13.24 12.96 10.56
N ASN A 164 12.05 13.25 10.03
CA ASN A 164 11.71 14.60 9.58
C ASN A 164 11.78 15.62 10.74
N TYR A 165 11.30 15.26 11.93
CA TYR A 165 11.41 16.12 13.11
C TYR A 165 12.87 16.38 13.48
N ARG A 166 13.71 15.33 13.49
CA ARG A 166 15.15 15.48 13.76
C ARG A 166 15.86 16.34 12.73
N GLN A 167 15.56 16.16 11.44
CA GLN A 167 16.14 16.98 10.37
C GLN A 167 15.75 18.45 10.50
N ARG A 168 14.48 18.74 10.83
CA ARG A 168 14.03 20.11 11.11
C ARG A 168 14.73 20.70 12.34
N GLY A 169 14.84 19.91 13.41
CA GLY A 169 15.58 20.30 14.62
C GLY A 169 17.04 20.62 14.32
N SER A 170 17.73 19.77 13.56
CA SER A 170 19.11 20.00 13.11
C SER A 170 19.23 21.33 12.37
N LYS A 171 18.36 21.61 11.39
CA LYS A 171 18.39 22.88 10.66
C LYS A 171 18.22 24.11 11.55
N ILE A 172 17.38 24.02 12.58
CA ILE A 172 17.21 25.10 13.56
C ILE A 172 18.49 25.26 14.38
N VAL A 173 19.07 24.17 14.86
CA VAL A 173 20.33 24.19 15.61
C VAL A 173 21.48 24.72 14.76
N ASP A 174 21.58 24.33 13.50
CA ASP A 174 22.58 24.82 12.55
C ASP A 174 22.40 26.32 12.25
N GLY A 175 21.15 26.79 12.21
CA GLY A 175 20.86 28.22 12.14
C GLY A 175 21.29 28.97 13.41
N LEU A 176 21.00 28.41 14.59
CA LEU A 176 21.36 29.00 15.88
C LEU A 176 22.88 28.99 16.13
N SER A 177 23.59 27.96 15.69
CA SER A 177 25.05 27.86 15.87
C SER A 177 25.80 28.96 15.11
N SER A 178 25.25 29.43 13.99
CA SER A 178 25.79 30.60 13.27
C SER A 178 25.58 31.93 14.03
N LEU A 179 24.58 31.99 14.93
CA LEU A 179 24.28 33.19 15.71
C LEU A 179 25.11 33.29 16.98
N GLU A 180 25.53 32.15 17.57
CA GLU A 180 26.38 32.11 18.76
C GLU A 180 27.66 32.96 18.65
N PRO A 181 28.51 32.84 17.61
CA PRO A 181 29.70 33.66 17.50
C PRO A 181 29.36 35.14 17.32
N ARG A 182 28.27 35.45 16.59
CA ARG A 182 27.80 36.83 16.39
C ARG A 182 27.33 37.46 17.70
N TRP A 183 26.53 36.76 18.49
CA TRP A 183 26.07 37.25 19.79
C TRP A 183 27.24 37.38 20.76
N SER A 184 28.19 36.44 20.73
CA SER A 184 29.42 36.54 21.52
C SER A 184 30.22 37.78 21.15
N GLN A 185 30.41 38.07 19.86
CA GLN A 185 31.05 39.31 19.38
C GLN A 185 30.28 40.56 19.79
N GLN A 186 28.94 40.53 19.71
CA GLN A 186 28.10 41.65 20.11
C GLN A 186 28.19 41.91 21.62
N ILE A 187 28.19 40.87 22.45
CA ILE A 187 28.40 40.97 23.90
C ILE A 187 29.78 41.55 24.20
N GLN A 188 30.85 41.09 23.52
CA GLN A 188 32.19 41.65 23.68
C GLN A 188 32.24 43.15 23.31
N THR A 189 31.58 43.53 22.21
CA THR A 189 31.50 44.93 21.77
C THR A 189 30.74 45.78 22.77
N LEU A 190 29.60 45.31 23.29
CA LEU A 190 28.82 46.01 24.30
C LEU A 190 29.59 46.15 25.62
N ASN A 191 30.28 45.11 26.06
CA ASN A 191 31.13 45.17 27.26
C ASN A 191 32.26 46.19 27.08
N HIS A 192 32.89 46.25 25.90
CA HIS A 192 33.89 47.26 25.59
C HIS A 192 33.30 48.68 25.64
N LEU A 193 32.13 48.90 25.05
CA LEU A 193 31.43 50.19 25.11
C LEU A 193 31.04 50.57 26.55
N MET A 194 30.55 49.62 27.35
CA MET A 194 30.18 49.84 28.75
C MET A 194 31.39 50.21 29.61
N ASN A 195 32.52 49.51 29.45
CA ASN A 195 33.74 49.82 30.19
C ASN A 195 34.28 51.22 29.87
N ASN A 196 34.13 51.67 28.62
CA ASN A 196 34.59 52.97 28.17
C ASN A 196 33.53 54.08 28.30
N LEU A 197 32.30 53.75 28.73
CA LEU A 197 31.17 54.69 28.75
C LEU A 197 31.45 55.90 29.64
N ILE A 198 32.00 55.67 30.83
CA ILE A 198 32.28 56.72 31.81
C ILE A 198 33.35 57.68 31.29
N GLY A 199 34.43 57.14 30.70
CA GLY A 199 35.47 57.97 30.09
C GLY A 199 34.94 58.78 28.91
N ASN A 200 34.15 58.15 28.04
CA ASN A 200 33.54 58.80 26.89
C ASN A 200 32.55 59.91 27.32
N SER A 201 31.73 59.70 28.34
CA SER A 201 30.74 60.68 28.81
C SER A 201 31.40 61.89 29.48
N ILE A 202 32.44 61.67 30.29
CA ILE A 202 33.22 62.76 30.89
C ILE A 202 33.93 63.55 29.78
N TYR A 203 34.52 62.86 28.80
CA TYR A 203 35.20 63.51 27.68
C TYR A 203 34.25 64.35 26.84
N ASP A 204 33.06 63.82 26.52
CA ASP A 204 32.03 64.53 25.77
C ASP A 204 31.50 65.74 26.56
N ALA A 205 31.17 65.57 27.84
CA ALA A 205 30.73 66.66 28.70
C ALA A 205 31.79 67.78 28.81
N ALA A 206 33.05 67.43 29.04
CA ALA A 206 34.15 68.40 29.10
C ALA A 206 34.36 69.11 27.76
N PHE A 207 34.24 68.38 26.64
CA PHE A 207 34.35 68.96 25.31
C PHE A 207 33.23 69.99 25.04
N GLN A 208 31.99 69.64 25.40
CA GLN A 208 30.84 70.52 25.22
C GLN A 208 30.92 71.78 26.09
N THR A 209 31.44 71.69 27.32
CA THR A 209 31.49 72.83 28.24
C THR A 209 32.68 73.77 27.99
N PHE A 210 33.87 73.24 27.70
CA PHE A 210 35.10 74.05 27.65
C PHE A 210 35.67 74.24 26.25
N LEU A 211 35.38 73.35 25.30
CA LEU A 211 36.04 73.34 23.98
C LEU A 211 35.12 73.73 22.83
N LEU A 212 33.84 74.00 23.07
CA LEU A 212 32.90 74.33 21.99
C LEU A 212 33.29 75.62 21.25
N ASP A 213 33.69 76.65 22.00
CA ASP A 213 34.11 77.97 21.48
C ASP A 213 35.63 78.09 21.25
N ALA A 214 36.39 77.04 21.56
CA ALA A 214 37.84 77.07 21.42
C ALA A 214 38.29 76.91 19.95
N PRO A 215 39.37 77.60 19.52
CA PRO A 215 39.92 77.42 18.18
C PRO A 215 40.46 76.00 17.97
N PRO A 216 40.52 75.51 16.72
CA PRO A 216 40.83 74.12 16.40
C PRO A 216 42.17 73.64 16.95
N GLU A 217 43.19 74.50 16.97
CA GLU A 217 44.52 74.22 17.50
C GLU A 217 44.48 73.93 19.01
N ILE A 218 43.73 74.76 19.75
CA ILE A 218 43.53 74.59 21.20
C ILE A 218 42.73 73.31 21.46
N ARG A 219 41.65 73.05 20.71
CA ARG A 219 40.86 71.82 20.82
C ARG A 219 41.72 70.57 20.62
N GLN A 220 42.52 70.53 19.56
CA GLN A 220 43.40 69.38 19.31
C GLN A 220 44.40 69.17 20.46
N SER A 221 45.04 70.24 20.93
CA SER A 221 46.02 70.14 22.02
C SER A 221 45.40 69.70 23.35
N LEU A 222 44.23 70.21 23.71
CA LEU A 222 43.53 69.89 24.96
C LEU A 222 42.87 68.50 24.90
N CYS A 223 42.31 68.11 23.75
CA CYS A 223 41.78 66.76 23.53
C CYS A 223 42.84 65.68 23.75
N VAL A 224 44.08 65.91 23.30
CA VAL A 224 45.20 64.99 23.54
C VAL A 224 45.55 64.96 25.03
N LYS A 225 45.67 66.13 25.68
CA LYS A 225 45.99 66.22 27.12
C LYS A 225 44.93 65.53 27.98
N TRP A 226 43.64 65.75 27.73
CA TRP A 226 42.55 65.12 28.46
C TRP A 226 42.54 63.60 28.28
N GLY A 227 42.82 63.12 27.07
CA GLY A 227 43.01 61.69 26.82
C GLY A 227 44.11 61.10 27.70
N THR A 228 45.25 61.80 27.87
CA THR A 228 46.31 61.34 28.78
C THR A 228 45.91 61.37 30.26
N ILE A 229 45.09 62.33 30.69
CA ILE A 229 44.62 62.43 32.07
C ILE A 229 43.65 61.30 32.40
N LEU A 230 42.70 60.99 31.51
CA LEU A 230 41.77 59.88 31.69
C LEU A 230 42.50 58.53 31.79
N LEU A 231 43.51 58.32 30.94
CA LEU A 231 44.33 57.10 31.00
C LEU A 231 45.12 57.00 32.31
N ARG A 232 45.66 58.11 32.83
CA ARG A 232 46.32 58.14 34.15
C ARG A 232 45.34 57.83 35.29
N ALA A 233 44.09 58.24 35.16
CA ALA A 233 43.04 57.96 36.14
C ALA A 233 42.42 56.57 35.99
N SER A 234 43.01 55.67 35.18
CA SER A 234 42.50 54.31 34.89
C SER A 234 41.10 54.27 34.26
N MET A 235 40.67 55.38 33.65
CA MET A 235 39.40 55.43 32.92
C MET A 235 39.65 55.15 31.44
N GLY A 236 39.11 54.03 30.96
CA GLY A 236 39.08 53.72 29.54
C GLY A 236 38.20 54.70 28.78
N TYR A 237 38.68 55.14 27.62
CA TYR A 237 37.87 55.89 26.66
C TYR A 237 38.21 55.40 25.25
N GLU A 238 37.26 55.53 24.34
CA GLU A 238 37.44 55.08 22.97
C GLU A 238 37.80 56.26 22.06
N GLN A 239 39.02 56.22 21.54
CA GLN A 239 39.60 57.30 20.73
C GLN A 239 38.80 57.60 19.45
N ARG A 240 38.09 56.60 18.89
CA ARG A 240 37.25 56.78 17.70
C ARG A 240 36.05 57.69 17.95
N TYR A 241 35.42 57.55 19.11
CA TYR A 241 34.27 58.38 19.50
C TYR A 241 34.71 59.77 19.97
N CYS A 242 35.84 59.84 20.69
CA CYS A 242 36.33 61.07 21.30
C CYS A 242 37.13 61.99 20.35
N THR A 243 36.83 61.99 19.04
CA THR A 243 37.46 62.95 18.11
C THR A 243 36.68 64.26 18.08
N PRO A 244 37.34 65.44 17.99
CA PRO A 244 36.64 66.74 17.97
C PRO A 244 35.55 66.82 16.90
N LYS A 245 35.80 66.23 15.73
CA LYS A 245 34.82 66.19 14.63
C LYS A 245 33.57 65.39 15.03
N ASN A 246 33.74 64.18 15.60
CA ASN A 246 32.60 63.33 15.95
C ASN A 246 31.81 63.92 17.12
N LEU A 247 32.47 64.54 18.09
CA LEU A 247 31.81 65.21 19.22
C LEU A 247 31.00 66.43 18.77
N LEU A 248 31.53 67.23 17.85
CA LEU A 248 30.79 68.34 17.24
C LEU A 248 29.58 67.84 16.44
N LEU A 249 29.76 66.79 15.63
CA LEU A 249 28.65 66.19 14.87
C LEU A 249 27.59 65.57 15.79
N ASN A 250 28.00 64.94 16.88
CA ASN A 250 27.07 64.41 17.88
C ASN A 250 26.30 65.54 18.55
N LYS A 251 26.96 66.63 18.97
CA LYS A 251 26.26 67.78 19.54
C LYS A 251 25.23 68.34 18.55
N LEU A 252 25.58 68.51 17.28
CA LEU A 252 24.65 68.97 16.24
C LEU A 252 23.46 68.03 16.02
N ARG A 253 23.63 66.72 16.25
CA ARG A 253 22.54 65.72 16.19
C ARG A 253 21.66 65.70 17.42
N THR A 254 22.20 66.03 18.60
CA THR A 254 21.49 65.96 19.88
C THR A 254 20.91 67.28 20.34
N VAL A 255 21.11 68.38 19.59
CA VAL A 255 20.52 69.68 19.92
C VAL A 255 19.00 69.58 19.77
N ASP A 256 18.32 69.67 20.90
CA ASP A 256 16.86 69.74 21.00
C ASP A 256 16.42 71.21 20.98
N SER A 257 15.16 71.47 20.65
CA SER A 257 14.58 72.83 20.55
C SER A 257 14.56 73.61 21.87
N ARG A 258 14.96 72.95 22.97
CA ARG A 258 15.00 73.50 24.34
C ARG A 258 16.33 74.16 24.67
N GLU A 259 17.39 73.83 23.95
CA GLU A 259 18.70 74.45 24.11
C GLU A 259 18.90 75.53 23.04
N PRO A 260 19.66 76.61 23.33
CA PRO A 260 20.04 77.56 22.29
C PRO A 260 20.81 76.82 21.19
N TYR A 261 20.34 76.96 19.96
CA TYR A 261 20.99 76.31 18.81
C TYR A 261 22.43 76.81 18.69
N PRO A 262 23.42 75.91 18.52
CA PRO A 262 24.82 76.30 18.52
C PRO A 262 25.12 77.20 17.31
N LEU A 263 25.71 78.36 17.57
CA LEU A 263 26.22 79.23 16.51
C LEU A 263 27.49 78.60 15.92
N VAL A 264 27.43 78.20 14.65
CA VAL A 264 28.57 77.58 13.96
C VAL A 264 29.31 78.64 13.16
N TYR A 265 30.55 78.92 13.55
CA TYR A 265 31.46 79.72 12.75
C TYR A 265 32.36 78.81 11.90
N ASP A 266 32.13 78.78 10.59
CA ASP A 266 32.92 78.00 9.64
C ASP A 266 33.44 78.87 8.50
N LYS A 267 34.76 78.99 8.38
CA LYS A 267 35.42 79.71 7.28
C LYS A 267 35.46 78.90 5.97
N THR A 268 35.24 77.59 6.05
CA THR A 268 35.47 76.63 4.95
C THR A 268 34.18 76.03 4.37
N ASN A 269 33.01 76.37 4.93
CA ASN A 269 31.69 75.82 4.58
C ASN A 269 31.60 74.28 4.61
N THR A 270 32.54 73.60 5.26
CA THR A 270 32.59 72.15 5.34
C THR A 270 31.53 71.59 6.28
N LEU A 271 31.20 72.31 7.36
CA LEU A 271 30.17 71.93 8.32
C LEU A 271 28.76 72.16 7.76
N ILE A 272 28.57 73.23 6.97
CA ILE A 272 27.29 73.54 6.31
C ILE A 272 26.98 72.50 5.23
N ASN A 273 27.99 72.04 4.48
CA ASN A 273 27.81 70.94 3.53
C ASN A 273 27.60 69.58 4.23
N ALA A 274 28.04 69.44 5.48
CA ALA A 274 27.79 68.24 6.28
C ALA A 274 26.41 68.27 6.95
N SER A 275 25.87 69.45 7.29
CA SER A 275 24.56 69.60 7.93
C SER A 275 23.41 69.17 7.03
N SER A 276 23.56 69.28 5.70
CA SER A 276 22.58 68.74 4.76
C SER A 276 22.41 67.23 4.84
N THR A 277 23.40 66.53 5.40
CA THR A 277 23.39 65.08 5.62
C THR A 277 22.89 64.71 7.03
N ILE A 278 22.71 65.70 7.91
CA ILE A 278 22.38 65.50 9.33
C ILE A 278 20.87 65.59 9.59
N ALA A 279 20.14 66.44 8.87
CA ALA A 279 18.69 66.62 9.04
C ALA A 279 17.91 66.35 7.74
N GLU A 280 16.92 65.46 7.80
CA GLU A 280 16.10 65.05 6.64
C GLU A 280 15.23 66.19 6.07
N LYS A 281 14.91 67.20 6.89
CA LYS A 281 14.12 68.39 6.51
C LYS A 281 14.81 69.67 7.00
N HIS A 282 15.83 70.11 6.27
CA HIS A 282 16.52 71.37 6.53
C HIS A 282 16.24 72.37 5.40
N ILE A 283 15.96 73.63 5.74
CA ILE A 283 15.78 74.73 4.79
C ILE A 283 16.98 75.67 4.97
N THR A 284 17.94 75.64 4.04
CA THR A 284 19.10 76.54 4.13
C THR A 284 18.77 77.93 3.61
N LEU A 285 18.80 78.93 4.48
CA LEU A 285 18.66 80.34 4.09
C LEU A 285 20.03 81.03 4.05
N ARG A 286 20.33 81.69 2.94
CA ARG A 286 21.54 82.51 2.80
C ARG A 286 21.18 83.97 3.04
N ILE A 287 21.80 84.58 4.05
CA ILE A 287 21.63 86.00 4.37
C ILE A 287 22.85 86.74 3.79
N PRO A 288 22.68 87.52 2.69
CA PRO A 288 23.81 88.13 1.98
C PRO A 288 24.39 89.36 2.68
N ASP A 289 23.58 90.12 3.43
CA ASP A 289 23.95 91.40 4.04
C ASP A 289 23.65 91.42 5.55
N SER A 290 24.34 92.28 6.31
CA SER A 290 24.13 92.46 7.75
C SER A 290 22.69 92.87 8.13
N ASN A 291 21.96 93.51 7.21
CA ASN A 291 20.54 93.87 7.36
C ASN A 291 19.57 92.84 6.74
N GLY A 292 20.07 91.75 6.16
CA GLY A 292 19.24 90.74 5.48
C GLY A 292 18.28 89.97 6.40
N TRP A 293 18.50 90.01 7.71
CA TRP A 293 17.60 89.47 8.75
C TRP A 293 16.24 90.18 8.81
N LEU A 294 16.15 91.40 8.30
CA LEU A 294 14.90 92.21 8.26
C LEU A 294 14.10 91.97 6.97
N ASN A 295 14.56 91.11 6.07
CA ASN A 295 13.85 90.81 4.84
C ASN A 295 12.52 90.09 5.13
N GLN A 296 11.42 90.58 4.56
CA GLN A 296 10.09 89.99 4.75
C GLN A 296 10.03 88.52 4.29
N ASN A 297 10.83 88.14 3.29
CA ASN A 297 10.91 86.74 2.86
C ASN A 297 11.50 85.82 3.95
N PHE A 298 12.55 86.28 4.64
CA PHE A 298 13.16 85.54 5.74
C PHE A 298 12.17 85.38 6.91
N LEU A 299 11.47 86.45 7.29
CA LEU A 299 10.45 86.41 8.34
C LEU A 299 9.29 85.44 8.00
N ASN A 300 8.85 85.42 6.73
CA ASN A 300 7.82 84.49 6.26
C ASN A 300 8.29 83.04 6.29
N GLU A 301 9.56 82.76 5.98
CA GLU A 301 10.13 81.42 6.05
C GLU A 301 10.36 80.95 7.49
N VAL A 302 10.80 81.83 8.39
CA VAL A 302 10.83 81.59 9.85
C VAL A 302 9.45 81.29 10.40
N GLN A 303 8.43 82.04 9.95
CA GLN A 303 7.06 81.75 10.35
C GLN A 303 6.59 80.39 9.83
N ARG A 304 6.91 80.02 8.59
CA ARG A 304 6.55 78.71 8.02
C ARG A 304 7.24 77.56 8.76
N SER A 305 8.54 77.67 9.03
CA SER A 305 9.30 76.63 9.73
C SER A 305 8.93 76.48 11.21
N SER A 306 8.38 77.52 11.83
CA SER A 306 7.80 77.41 13.16
C SER A 306 6.51 76.56 13.17
N HIS A 307 5.83 76.41 12.03
CA HIS A 307 4.56 75.67 11.92
C HIS A 307 4.73 74.28 11.28
N SER A 308 5.73 74.10 10.41
CA SER A 308 6.14 72.79 9.91
C SER A 308 7.45 72.43 10.59
N ASP A 309 7.55 71.33 11.34
CA ASP A 309 8.74 70.82 12.06
C ASP A 309 10.02 70.69 11.19
N SER A 310 10.47 71.78 10.60
CA SER A 310 11.55 71.92 9.65
C SER A 310 12.58 72.82 10.28
N THR A 311 13.81 72.33 10.37
CA THR A 311 14.94 73.10 10.89
C THR A 311 15.39 74.12 9.85
N LEU A 312 15.50 75.39 10.25
CA LEU A 312 16.13 76.46 9.46
C LEU A 312 17.62 76.59 9.78
#